data_AF-A0A840EF91-F1
#
_entry.id   AF-A0A840EF91-F1
#
_cell.length_a   1.000
_cell.length_b   1.000
_cell.length_c   1.000
_cell.angle_alpha   90.00
_cell.angle_beta   90.00
_cell.angle_gamma   90.00
#
_symmetry.space_group_name_H-M   'P 1'
#
loop_
_entity.id
_entity.type
_entity.pdbx_description
1 polymer ?
#
loop_
_entity_poly.entity_id
_entity_poly.type
_entity_poly.pdbx_seq_one_letter_code
_entity_poly.pdbx_strand_id
1 'polypeptide(L)'
;MENDKLRNFIQNHREEFDVDAPPTGLWNRVAAAIRQEDSAVDPLEGFVATHRDAFDNATPPPQLFERIVDTTTKEPRKLMAVTGGGLRIIRYFSAIAACLLLMFFAYNFGNRAGYQAGQEERIAQQLEKMDPELAEAERFYRQRINNEFVKVSQVNDDPQLRRDLNQLDETTAQIRAELLEVPVSQRPMLVNKLIETYRTKLDILLRIQQHFPNPNSPDGGYTPRPTQSTHES
;
A
#
# COMPACT_ATOMS: atom_id res chain seq x y z
N MET A 1 -31.81 -5.42 -3.47
CA MET A 1 -32.52 -5.35 -2.18
C MET A 1 -31.85 -6.14 -1.05
N GLU A 2 -30.79 -6.94 -1.30
CA GLU A 2 -30.06 -7.64 -0.21
C GLU A 2 -29.15 -6.72 0.62
N ASN A 3 -28.62 -5.64 0.03
CA ASN A 3 -27.75 -4.68 0.73
C ASN A 3 -28.44 -3.97 1.90
N ASP A 4 -29.76 -3.83 1.86
CA ASP A 4 -30.53 -3.16 2.92
C ASP A 4 -30.63 -4.04 4.17
N LYS A 5 -30.64 -5.38 4.01
CA LYS A 5 -30.73 -6.30 5.15
C LYS A 5 -29.48 -6.25 6.01
N LEU A 6 -28.30 -6.26 5.38
CA LEU A 6 -27.02 -6.16 6.08
C LEU A 6 -26.85 -4.78 6.72
N ARG A 7 -27.20 -3.71 5.98
CA ARG A 7 -27.14 -2.33 6.50
C ARG A 7 -28.02 -2.17 7.74
N ASN A 8 -29.26 -2.65 7.70
CA ASN A 8 -30.18 -2.60 8.82
C ASN A 8 -29.70 -3.46 9.99
N PHE A 9 -29.13 -4.64 9.72
CA PHE A 9 -28.57 -5.52 10.74
C PHE A 9 -27.39 -4.86 11.49
N ILE A 10 -26.43 -4.29 10.75
CA ILE A 10 -25.27 -3.61 11.35
C ILE A 10 -25.72 -2.36 12.14
N GLN A 11 -26.68 -1.60 11.62
CA GLN A 11 -27.22 -0.43 12.32
C GLN A 11 -27.93 -0.80 13.62
N ASN A 12 -28.71 -1.89 13.62
CA ASN A 12 -29.47 -2.33 14.79
C ASN A 12 -28.63 -3.02 15.87
N HIS A 13 -27.47 -3.58 15.50
CA HIS A 13 -26.57 -4.27 16.42
C HIS A 13 -25.25 -3.52 16.68
N ARG A 14 -25.16 -2.25 16.26
CA ARG A 14 -23.92 -1.46 16.39
C ARG A 14 -23.41 -1.39 17.84
N GLU A 15 -24.32 -1.22 18.78
CA GLU A 15 -24.00 -1.17 20.22
C GLU A 15 -23.44 -2.49 20.76
N GLU A 16 -23.77 -3.63 20.13
CA GLU A 16 -23.21 -4.95 20.47
C GLU A 16 -21.81 -5.16 19.87
N PHE A 17 -21.45 -4.41 18.83
CA PHE A 17 -20.13 -4.45 18.19
C PHE A 17 -19.15 -3.44 18.79
N ASP A 18 -19.64 -2.30 19.29
CA ASP A 18 -18.83 -1.25 19.94
C ASP A 18 -18.55 -1.57 21.43
N VAL A 19 -18.12 -2.81 21.72
CA VAL A 19 -17.67 -3.23 23.07
C VAL A 19 -16.15 -3.18 23.19
N ASP A 20 -15.65 -2.59 24.28
CA ASP A 20 -14.20 -2.43 24.55
C ASP A 20 -13.44 -3.76 24.66
N ALA A 21 -14.14 -4.87 24.90
CA ALA A 21 -13.57 -6.20 24.95
C ALA A 21 -14.54 -7.25 24.39
N PRO A 22 -14.05 -8.23 23.60
CA PRO A 22 -14.89 -9.31 23.09
C PRO A 22 -15.40 -10.20 24.24
N PRO A 23 -16.53 -10.92 24.05
CA PRO A 23 -17.05 -11.85 25.05
C PRO A 23 -15.99 -12.86 25.51
N THR A 24 -15.95 -13.11 26.82
CA THR A 24 -15.04 -14.07 27.42
C THR A 24 -15.21 -15.45 26.76
N GLY A 25 -14.08 -16.04 26.32
CA GLY A 25 -14.08 -17.33 25.63
C GLY A 25 -14.46 -17.30 24.14
N LEU A 26 -14.64 -16.13 23.51
CA LEU A 26 -14.75 -16.03 22.04
C LEU A 26 -13.49 -16.58 21.36
N TRP A 27 -12.31 -16.19 21.84
CA TRP A 27 -11.04 -16.70 21.32
C TRP A 27 -10.85 -18.20 21.56
N ASN A 28 -11.35 -18.73 22.68
CA ASN A 28 -11.30 -20.18 22.93
C ASN A 28 -12.16 -20.96 21.93
N ARG A 29 -13.32 -20.41 21.54
CA ARG A 29 -14.20 -21.01 20.53
C ARG A 29 -13.58 -20.94 19.13
N VAL A 30 -13.00 -19.79 18.77
CA VAL A 30 -12.27 -19.62 17.49
C VAL A 30 -11.07 -20.57 17.43
N ALA A 31 -10.27 -20.66 18.50
CA ALA A 31 -9.14 -21.56 18.58
C ALA A 31 -9.54 -23.04 18.53
N ALA A 32 -10.69 -23.41 19.12
CA ALA A 32 -11.22 -24.76 19.04
C ALA A 32 -11.71 -25.11 17.61
N ALA A 33 -12.32 -24.14 16.91
CA ALA A 33 -12.77 -24.32 15.53
C ALA A 33 -11.60 -24.50 14.54
N ILE A 34 -10.53 -23.71 14.69
CA ILE A 34 -9.34 -23.80 13.83
C ILE A 34 -8.63 -25.15 14.02
N ARG A 35 -8.48 -25.63 15.27
CA ARG A 35 -7.88 -26.95 15.54
C ARG A 35 -8.65 -28.12 14.94
N GLN A 36 -9.93 -27.93 14.61
CA GLN A 36 -10.74 -28.97 14.00
C GLN A 36 -10.42 -29.18 12.50
N GLU A 37 -9.84 -28.18 11.82
CA GLU A 37 -9.42 -28.27 10.41
C GLU A 37 -7.97 -28.76 10.25
N ASP A 38 -7.10 -28.55 11.24
CA ASP A 38 -5.67 -28.95 11.20
C ASP A 38 -5.38 -30.42 11.59
N SER A 39 -6.41 -31.24 11.82
CA SER A 39 -6.21 -32.63 12.25
C SER A 39 -5.85 -33.61 11.11
N ALA A 40 -5.74 -33.14 9.86
CA ALA A 40 -5.18 -33.92 8.77
C ALA A 40 -3.70 -33.53 8.60
N VAL A 41 -2.80 -34.40 9.07
CA VAL A 41 -1.36 -34.35 8.76
C VAL A 41 -1.17 -34.01 7.29
N ASP A 42 -0.47 -32.91 7.00
CA ASP A 42 -0.21 -32.48 5.62
C ASP A 42 0.47 -33.64 4.87
N PRO A 43 -0.11 -34.16 3.77
CA PRO A 43 0.47 -35.24 2.98
C PRO A 43 1.93 -34.97 2.58
N LEU A 44 2.30 -33.69 2.42
CA LEU A 44 3.66 -33.28 2.12
C LEU A 44 4.60 -33.44 3.32
N GLU A 45 4.14 -33.05 4.51
CA GLU A 45 4.92 -33.21 5.75
C GLU A 45 5.19 -34.69 6.04
N GLY A 46 4.19 -35.55 5.82
CA GLY A 46 4.36 -37.01 5.88
C GLY A 46 5.36 -37.54 4.85
N PHE A 47 5.32 -37.03 3.60
CA PHE A 47 6.24 -37.45 2.55
C PHE A 47 7.69 -37.06 2.87
N VAL A 48 7.91 -35.82 3.32
CA VAL A 48 9.24 -35.30 3.67
C VAL A 48 9.79 -36.02 4.90
N ALA A 49 8.96 -36.26 5.92
CA ALA A 49 9.37 -37.03 7.09
C ALA A 49 9.77 -38.48 6.72
N THR A 50 9.05 -39.09 5.79
CA THR A 50 9.31 -40.47 5.33
C THR A 50 10.60 -40.59 4.50
N HIS A 51 10.99 -39.53 3.77
CA HIS A 51 12.14 -39.57 2.85
C HIS A 51 13.33 -38.73 3.32
N ARG A 52 13.31 -38.19 4.56
CA ARG A 52 14.34 -37.31 5.09
C ARG A 52 15.73 -37.93 5.04
N ASP A 53 15.85 -39.20 5.43
CA ASP A 53 17.13 -39.91 5.40
C ASP A 53 17.69 -40.05 3.98
N ALA A 54 16.82 -40.15 2.97
CA ALA A 54 17.22 -40.19 1.56
C ALA A 54 17.65 -38.81 1.04
N PHE A 55 17.13 -37.72 1.61
CA PHE A 55 17.60 -36.37 1.30
C PHE A 55 18.94 -36.06 1.99
N ASP A 56 19.09 -36.46 3.26
CA ASP A 56 20.25 -36.08 4.07
C ASP A 56 21.49 -36.94 3.77
N ASN A 57 21.32 -38.20 3.32
CA ASN A 57 22.43 -39.12 3.07
C ASN A 57 22.71 -39.41 1.58
N ALA A 58 21.87 -38.96 0.66
CA ALA A 58 22.13 -39.13 -0.76
C ALA A 58 23.25 -38.17 -1.19
N THR A 59 24.47 -38.70 -1.28
CA THR A 59 25.50 -38.04 -2.09
C THR A 59 25.03 -38.08 -3.54
N PRO A 60 24.78 -36.94 -4.19
CA PRO A 60 24.34 -36.94 -5.57
C PRO A 60 25.42 -37.63 -6.43
N PRO A 61 25.03 -38.42 -7.45
CA PRO A 61 26.00 -39.09 -8.30
C PRO A 61 27.01 -38.06 -8.86
N PRO A 62 28.32 -38.31 -8.79
CA PRO A 62 29.37 -37.31 -9.03
C PRO A 62 29.30 -36.67 -10.42
N GLN A 63 28.64 -37.35 -11.37
CA GLN A 63 28.45 -36.88 -12.74
C GLN A 63 27.31 -35.86 -12.90
N LEU A 64 26.44 -35.66 -11.90
CA LEU A 64 25.38 -34.63 -11.96
C LEU A 64 25.98 -33.23 -11.92
N PHE A 65 26.95 -33.01 -11.04
CA PHE A 65 27.59 -31.71 -10.92
C PHE A 65 28.43 -31.39 -12.16
N GLU A 66 29.16 -32.38 -12.70
CA GLU A 66 29.86 -32.24 -13.98
C GLU A 66 28.91 -31.94 -15.14
N ARG A 67 27.73 -32.58 -15.22
CA ARG A 67 26.74 -32.26 -16.26
C ARG A 67 26.21 -30.84 -16.16
N ILE A 68 25.97 -30.34 -14.95
CA ILE A 68 25.46 -28.97 -14.73
C ILE A 68 26.55 -27.94 -15.06
N VAL A 69 27.81 -28.21 -14.72
CA VAL A 69 28.94 -27.32 -14.99
C VAL A 69 29.33 -27.32 -16.48
N ASP A 70 29.35 -28.49 -17.13
CA ASP A 70 29.70 -28.65 -18.56
C ASP A 70 28.61 -28.10 -19.51
N THR A 71 27.38 -27.91 -19.03
CA THR A 71 26.33 -27.19 -19.79
C THR A 71 26.48 -25.67 -19.80
N THR A 72 27.32 -25.09 -18.94
CA THR A 72 27.47 -23.63 -18.82
C THR A 72 28.66 -23.09 -19.65
N THR A 73 29.61 -23.95 -20.05
CA THR A 73 30.87 -23.56 -20.71
C THR A 73 31.02 -24.01 -22.16
N LYS A 74 30.06 -24.73 -22.73
CA LYS A 74 30.06 -25.04 -24.18
C LYS A 74 29.24 -24.00 -24.94
N GLU A 75 29.90 -23.34 -25.89
CA GLU A 75 29.30 -22.47 -26.91
C GLU A 75 27.96 -23.03 -27.43
N PRO A 76 27.01 -22.15 -27.81
CA PRO A 76 25.65 -22.56 -28.15
C PRO A 76 25.70 -23.58 -29.28
N ARG A 77 25.54 -24.86 -28.92
CA ARG A 77 25.31 -25.92 -29.90
C ARG A 77 24.09 -25.48 -30.71
N LYS A 78 24.29 -25.29 -32.01
CA LYS A 78 23.19 -25.18 -32.98
C LYS A 78 22.37 -26.46 -32.87
N LEU A 79 21.35 -26.43 -32.01
CA LEU A 79 20.34 -27.46 -31.92
C LEU A 79 19.65 -27.47 -33.29
N MET A 80 19.84 -28.57 -34.03
CA MET A 80 19.06 -28.87 -35.22
C MET A 80 17.60 -28.75 -34.84
N ALA A 81 16.90 -27.85 -35.53
CA ALA A 81 15.47 -27.63 -35.35
C ALA A 81 14.74 -28.92 -35.74
N VAL A 82 14.35 -29.71 -34.74
CA VAL A 82 13.29 -30.70 -34.91
C VAL A 82 12.01 -29.91 -35.12
N THR A 83 11.56 -29.85 -36.36
CA THR A 83 10.29 -29.28 -36.77
C THR A 83 9.14 -30.12 -36.20
N GLY A 84 8.82 -29.88 -34.93
CA GLY A 84 7.53 -30.23 -34.34
C GLY A 84 6.49 -29.20 -34.77
N GLY A 85 5.76 -29.49 -35.85
CA GLY A 85 4.62 -28.70 -36.28
C GLY A 85 3.51 -28.78 -35.24
N GLY A 86 3.32 -27.71 -34.47
CA GLY A 86 2.22 -27.65 -33.49
C GLY A 86 2.22 -26.46 -32.51
N LEU A 87 3.27 -25.64 -32.44
CA LEU A 87 3.42 -24.61 -31.40
C LEU A 87 3.67 -23.18 -31.90
N ARG A 88 3.52 -22.89 -33.21
CA ARG A 88 3.74 -21.53 -33.74
C ARG A 88 2.61 -20.54 -33.45
N ILE A 89 1.42 -21.02 -33.11
CA ILE A 89 0.25 -20.15 -32.87
C ILE A 89 0.25 -19.57 -31.44
N ILE A 90 0.82 -20.29 -30.47
CA ILE A 90 0.86 -19.87 -29.06
C ILE A 90 1.78 -18.64 -28.85
N ARG A 91 2.79 -18.46 -29.69
CA ARG A 91 3.75 -17.35 -29.58
C ARG A 91 3.21 -15.99 -30.07
N TYR A 92 2.10 -15.99 -30.82
CA TYR A 92 1.36 -14.76 -31.17
C TYR A 92 0.25 -14.45 -30.15
N PHE A 93 -0.35 -15.46 -29.51
CA PHE A 93 -1.32 -15.23 -28.43
C PHE A 93 -0.66 -14.76 -27.13
N SER A 94 0.61 -15.08 -26.86
CA SER A 94 1.32 -14.58 -25.67
C SER A 94 1.62 -13.08 -25.72
N ALA A 95 1.79 -12.50 -26.91
CA ALA A 95 2.03 -11.06 -27.07
C ALA A 95 0.74 -10.24 -26.90
N ILE A 96 -0.38 -10.72 -27.47
CA ILE A 96 -1.68 -10.07 -27.32
C ILE A 96 -2.19 -10.20 -25.88
N ALA A 97 -2.02 -11.36 -25.24
CA ALA A 97 -2.38 -11.55 -23.84
C ALA A 97 -1.57 -10.64 -22.91
N ALA A 98 -0.28 -10.42 -23.16
CA ALA A 98 0.54 -9.49 -22.39
C ALA A 98 0.11 -8.03 -22.59
N CYS A 99 -0.22 -7.61 -23.81
CA CYS A 99 -0.78 -6.28 -24.06
C CYS A 99 -2.14 -6.10 -23.38
N LEU A 100 -3.03 -7.11 -23.42
CA LEU A 100 -4.33 -7.06 -22.75
C LEU A 100 -4.17 -7.06 -21.23
N LEU A 101 -3.21 -7.79 -20.66
CA LEU A 101 -2.89 -7.75 -19.22
C LEU A 101 -2.32 -6.41 -18.80
N LEU A 102 -1.38 -5.85 -19.56
CA LEU A 102 -0.84 -4.51 -19.29
C LEU A 102 -1.91 -3.44 -19.44
N MET A 103 -2.80 -3.56 -20.42
CA MET A 103 -3.92 -2.64 -20.60
C MET A 103 -4.98 -2.83 -19.51
N PHE A 104 -5.20 -4.06 -19.03
CA PHE A 104 -6.10 -4.36 -17.91
C PHE A 104 -5.53 -3.87 -16.58
N PHE A 105 -4.24 -4.05 -16.32
CA PHE A 105 -3.55 -3.50 -15.16
C PHE A 105 -3.44 -1.97 -15.24
N ALA A 106 -3.13 -1.39 -16.40
CA ALA A 106 -3.15 0.06 -16.60
C ALA A 106 -4.56 0.64 -16.47
N TYR A 107 -5.60 -0.08 -16.90
CA TYR A 107 -6.99 0.34 -16.76
C TYR A 107 -7.52 0.16 -15.32
N ASN A 108 -7.10 -0.87 -14.59
CA ASN A 108 -7.52 -1.05 -13.20
C ASN A 108 -6.70 -0.19 -12.23
N PHE A 109 -5.41 0.02 -12.49
CA PHE A 109 -4.47 0.68 -11.59
C PHE A 109 -4.13 2.12 -12.02
N GLY A 110 -3.90 2.35 -13.32
CA GLY A 110 -3.56 3.67 -13.87
C GLY A 110 -4.75 4.59 -14.10
N ASN A 111 -5.94 4.04 -14.32
CA ASN A 111 -7.11 4.84 -14.70
C ASN A 111 -7.78 5.56 -13.53
N ARG A 112 -7.63 5.08 -12.29
CA ARG A 112 -8.12 5.81 -11.10
C ARG A 112 -7.23 7.01 -10.77
N ALA A 113 -5.92 6.83 -10.73
CA ALA A 113 -4.98 7.91 -10.41
C ALA A 113 -4.80 8.91 -11.58
N GLY A 114 -4.73 8.43 -12.83
CA GLY A 114 -4.46 9.25 -14.01
C GLY A 114 -5.64 10.15 -14.44
N TYR A 115 -6.88 9.64 -14.41
CA TYR A 115 -8.06 10.46 -14.71
C TYR A 115 -8.29 11.55 -13.67
N GLN A 116 -8.09 11.22 -12.39
CA GLN A 116 -8.22 12.18 -11.30
C GLN A 116 -7.15 13.27 -11.41
N ALA A 117 -5.88 12.89 -11.63
CA ALA A 117 -4.80 13.87 -11.82
C ALA A 117 -5.04 14.80 -13.02
N GLY A 118 -5.53 14.27 -14.15
CA GLY A 118 -5.85 15.08 -15.33
C GLY A 118 -7.06 16.00 -15.16
N GLN A 119 -8.04 15.63 -14.34
CA GLN A 119 -9.16 16.51 -13.99
C GLN A 119 -8.75 17.58 -12.98
N GLU A 120 -7.98 17.22 -11.96
CA GLU A 120 -7.47 18.17 -10.96
C GLU A 120 -6.67 19.30 -11.62
N GLU A 121 -5.82 18.98 -12.59
CA GLU A 121 -5.01 19.98 -13.31
C GLU A 121 -5.89 20.99 -14.05
N ARG A 122 -6.99 20.53 -14.67
CA ARG A 122 -7.94 21.41 -15.37
C ARG A 122 -8.69 22.31 -14.41
N ILE A 123 -9.12 21.76 -13.26
CA ILE A 123 -9.80 22.50 -12.21
C ILE A 123 -8.85 23.55 -11.61
N ALA A 124 -7.60 23.20 -11.35
CA ALA A 124 -6.59 24.11 -10.84
C ALA A 124 -6.33 25.30 -11.79
N GLN A 125 -6.22 25.04 -13.10
CA GLN A 125 -6.07 26.10 -14.11
C GLN A 125 -7.29 27.02 -14.22
N GLN A 126 -8.50 26.50 -13.99
CA GLN A 126 -9.71 27.32 -13.95
C GLN A 126 -9.77 28.15 -12.67
N LEU A 127 -9.40 27.56 -11.53
CA LEU A 127 -9.36 28.23 -10.24
C LEU A 127 -8.32 29.35 -10.22
N GLU A 128 -7.13 29.15 -10.78
CA GLU A 128 -6.06 30.16 -10.87
C GLU A 128 -6.50 31.40 -11.66
N LYS A 129 -7.33 31.24 -12.69
CA LYS A 129 -7.89 32.37 -13.44
C LYS A 129 -8.96 33.14 -12.66
N MET A 130 -9.66 32.48 -11.73
CA MET A 130 -10.72 33.09 -10.93
C MET A 130 -10.19 33.73 -9.65
N ASP A 131 -9.22 33.07 -9.01
CA ASP A 131 -8.62 33.46 -7.73
C ASP A 131 -7.12 33.10 -7.71
N PRO A 132 -6.24 34.03 -8.13
CA PRO A 132 -4.80 33.77 -8.19
C PRO A 132 -4.14 33.66 -6.82
N GLU A 133 -4.68 34.32 -5.78
CA GLU A 133 -4.15 34.25 -4.41
C GLU A 133 -4.36 32.85 -3.83
N LEU A 134 -5.56 32.30 -4.01
CA LEU A 134 -5.86 30.93 -3.60
C LEU A 134 -4.97 29.91 -4.29
N ALA A 135 -4.74 30.08 -5.61
CA ALA A 135 -3.90 29.18 -6.37
C ALA A 135 -2.43 29.18 -5.88
N GLU A 136 -1.91 30.33 -5.46
CA GLU A 136 -0.59 30.41 -4.83
C GLU A 136 -0.56 29.71 -3.47
N ALA A 137 -1.55 29.97 -2.61
CA ALA A 137 -1.67 29.32 -1.31
C ALA A 137 -1.75 27.79 -1.44
N GLU A 138 -2.55 27.28 -2.39
CA GLU A 138 -2.67 25.85 -2.66
C GLU A 138 -1.33 25.25 -3.10
N ARG A 139 -0.60 25.89 -4.02
CA ARG A 139 0.74 25.45 -4.43
C ARG A 139 1.69 25.33 -3.23
N PHE A 140 1.70 26.35 -2.37
CA PHE A 140 2.51 26.35 -1.14
C PHE A 140 2.17 25.16 -0.23
N TYR A 141 0.88 24.96 0.09
CA TYR A 141 0.47 23.86 0.97
C TYR A 141 0.74 22.49 0.34
N ARG A 142 0.42 22.28 -0.94
CA ARG A 142 0.66 21.00 -1.63
C ARG A 142 2.14 20.64 -1.63
N GLN A 143 3.03 21.59 -1.92
CA GLN A 143 4.47 21.36 -1.89
C GLN A 143 4.94 20.98 -0.49
N ARG A 144 4.50 21.73 0.54
CA ARG A 144 4.89 21.47 1.93
C ARG A 144 4.40 20.11 2.42
N ILE A 145 3.14 19.78 2.16
CA ILE A 145 2.53 18.49 2.50
C ILE A 145 3.27 17.35 1.82
N ASN A 146 3.61 17.47 0.54
CA ASN A 146 4.36 16.44 -0.17
C ASN A 146 5.74 16.21 0.45
N ASN A 147 6.45 17.29 0.80
CA ASN A 147 7.76 17.21 1.45
C ASN A 147 7.68 16.50 2.81
N GLU A 148 6.69 16.84 3.64
CA GLU A 148 6.50 16.19 4.95
C GLU A 148 6.02 14.74 4.79
N PHE A 149 5.14 14.45 3.84
CA PHE A 149 4.68 13.10 3.56
C PHE A 149 5.84 12.18 3.15
N VAL A 150 6.74 12.64 2.29
CA VAL A 150 7.94 11.87 1.92
C VAL A 150 8.78 11.55 3.16
N LYS A 151 9.00 12.52 4.06
CA LYS A 151 9.76 12.28 5.30
C LYS A 151 9.05 11.28 6.21
N VAL A 152 7.73 11.38 6.37
CA VAL A 152 6.94 10.45 7.20
C VAL A 152 6.97 9.05 6.60
N SER A 153 6.80 8.91 5.27
CA SER A 153 6.79 7.61 4.59
C SER A 153 8.11 6.85 4.68
N GLN A 154 9.23 7.54 4.90
CA GLN A 154 10.54 6.90 5.12
C GLN A 154 10.65 6.24 6.50
N VAL A 155 9.88 6.73 7.48
CA VAL A 155 9.97 6.27 8.88
C VAL A 155 8.75 5.42 9.26
N ASN A 156 7.60 5.65 8.64
CA ASN A 156 6.34 4.99 8.93
C ASN A 156 5.54 4.75 7.64
N ASP A 157 5.32 3.48 7.27
CA ASP A 157 4.46 3.06 6.15
C ASP A 157 3.14 2.46 6.67
N ASP A 158 2.44 3.21 7.52
CA ASP A 158 1.13 2.81 8.03
C ASP A 158 0.05 2.91 6.93
N PRO A 159 -0.60 1.80 6.54
CA PRO A 159 -1.66 1.80 5.54
C PRO A 159 -2.95 2.48 6.02
N GLN A 160 -3.17 2.65 7.33
CA GLN A 160 -4.29 3.43 7.87
C GLN A 160 -4.07 4.92 7.58
N LEU A 161 -2.89 5.45 7.93
CA LEU A 161 -2.51 6.84 7.63
C LEU A 161 -2.70 7.18 6.15
N ARG A 162 -2.27 6.29 5.25
CA ARG A 162 -2.42 6.50 3.80
C ARG A 162 -3.88 6.59 3.38
N ARG A 163 -4.76 5.80 3.98
CA ARG A 163 -6.21 5.86 3.73
C ARG A 163 -6.80 7.18 4.23
N ASP A 164 -6.45 7.58 5.44
CA ASP A 164 -6.96 8.83 6.04
C ASP A 164 -6.51 10.07 5.22
N LEU A 165 -5.24 10.09 4.77
CA LEU A 165 -4.72 11.16 3.91
C LEU A 165 -5.40 11.18 2.53
N ASN A 166 -5.69 10.02 1.95
CA ASN A 166 -6.42 9.94 0.69
C ASN A 166 -7.85 10.47 0.84
N GLN A 167 -8.52 10.22 1.97
CA GLN A 167 -9.86 10.78 2.24
C GLN A 167 -9.83 12.32 2.34
N LEU A 168 -8.78 12.87 2.94
CA LEU A 168 -8.58 14.33 2.95
C LEU A 168 -8.32 14.87 1.54
N ASP A 169 -7.57 14.15 0.70
CA ASP A 169 -7.36 14.54 -0.69
C ASP A 169 -8.65 14.55 -1.51
N GLU A 170 -9.50 13.53 -1.35
CA GLU A 170 -10.84 13.50 -1.93
C GLU A 170 -11.68 14.71 -1.49
N THR A 171 -11.60 15.09 -0.20
CA THR A 171 -12.27 16.27 0.34
C THR A 171 -11.78 17.56 -0.31
N THR A 172 -10.46 17.72 -0.51
CA THR A 172 -9.92 18.90 -1.20
C THR A 172 -10.36 18.97 -2.67
N ALA A 173 -10.47 17.83 -3.36
CA ALA A 173 -10.93 17.77 -4.73
C ALA A 173 -12.41 18.16 -4.85
N GLN A 174 -13.24 17.69 -3.92
CA GLN A 174 -14.65 18.07 -3.84
C GLN A 174 -14.83 19.58 -3.61
N ILE A 175 -14.10 20.15 -2.65
CA ILE A 175 -14.18 21.60 -2.37
C ILE A 175 -13.72 22.42 -3.59
N ARG A 176 -12.66 21.99 -4.29
CA ARG A 176 -12.20 22.62 -5.53
C ARG A 176 -13.25 22.60 -6.63
N ALA A 177 -13.96 21.49 -6.79
CA ALA A 177 -15.07 21.40 -7.74
C ALA A 177 -16.23 22.34 -7.34
N GLU A 178 -16.60 22.36 -6.06
CA GLU A 178 -17.67 23.22 -5.53
C GLU A 178 -17.35 24.71 -5.72
N LEU A 179 -16.09 25.12 -5.54
CA LEU A 179 -15.62 26.50 -5.75
C LEU A 179 -15.86 27.02 -7.17
N LEU A 180 -15.88 26.15 -8.18
CA LEU A 180 -16.16 26.53 -9.57
C LEU A 180 -17.65 26.76 -9.84
N GLU A 181 -18.52 26.10 -9.08
CA GLU A 181 -19.98 26.14 -9.27
C GLU A 181 -20.63 27.25 -8.43
N VAL A 182 -20.12 27.53 -7.23
CA VAL A 182 -20.77 28.47 -6.31
C VAL A 182 -20.55 29.95 -6.68
N PRO A 183 -21.52 30.82 -6.35
CA PRO A 183 -21.38 32.27 -6.50
C PRO A 183 -20.23 32.84 -5.67
N VAL A 184 -19.64 33.95 -6.13
CA VAL A 184 -18.50 34.62 -5.49
C VAL A 184 -18.74 34.92 -4.00
N SER A 185 -19.98 35.20 -3.60
CA SER A 185 -20.34 35.49 -2.20
C SER A 185 -20.17 34.30 -1.24
N GLN A 186 -20.22 33.05 -1.74
CA GLN A 186 -20.08 31.84 -0.92
C GLN A 186 -18.67 31.25 -0.95
N ARG A 187 -17.84 31.69 -1.91
CA ARG A 187 -16.45 31.21 -2.07
C ARG A 187 -15.57 31.38 -0.82
N PRO A 188 -15.61 32.49 -0.06
CA PRO A 188 -14.73 32.67 1.10
C PRO A 188 -14.89 31.56 2.15
N MET A 189 -16.11 31.03 2.33
CA MET A 189 -16.36 29.91 3.23
C MET A 189 -15.66 28.64 2.76
N LEU A 190 -15.79 28.30 1.47
CA LEU A 190 -15.16 27.13 0.89
C LEU A 190 -13.64 27.25 0.82
N VAL A 191 -13.11 28.44 0.54
CA VAL A 191 -11.68 28.74 0.61
C VAL A 191 -11.15 28.48 2.01
N ASN A 192 -11.80 29.02 3.05
CA ASN A 192 -11.39 28.78 4.43
C ASN A 192 -11.42 27.29 4.78
N LYS A 193 -12.47 26.57 4.36
CA LYS A 193 -12.57 25.11 4.56
C LYS A 193 -11.45 24.36 3.84
N LEU A 194 -11.09 24.76 2.62
CA LEU A 194 -9.99 24.17 1.86
C LEU A 194 -8.65 24.38 2.57
N ILE A 195 -8.36 25.61 3.00
CA ILE A 195 -7.14 25.95 3.74
C ILE A 195 -7.08 25.21 5.08
N GLU A 196 -8.20 25.12 5.80
CA GLU A 196 -8.30 24.33 7.03
C GLU A 196 -7.97 22.86 6.78
N THR A 197 -8.53 22.27 5.71
CA THR A 197 -8.24 20.88 5.32
C THR A 197 -6.75 20.66 5.05
N TYR A 198 -6.09 21.59 4.36
CA TYR A 198 -4.63 21.53 4.16
C TYR A 198 -3.85 21.64 5.46
N ARG A 199 -4.25 22.52 6.38
CA ARG A 199 -3.61 22.67 7.69
C ARG A 199 -3.73 21.39 8.52
N THR A 200 -4.91 20.78 8.55
CA THR A 200 -5.13 19.50 9.22
C THR A 200 -4.24 18.41 8.64
N LYS A 201 -4.15 18.31 7.31
CA LYS A 201 -3.25 17.35 6.65
C LYS A 201 -1.80 17.55 7.08
N LEU A 202 -1.34 18.79 7.11
CA LEU A 202 0.02 19.12 7.54
C LEU A 202 0.25 18.80 9.03
N ASP A 203 -0.71 19.12 9.89
CA ASP A 203 -0.61 18.88 11.34
C ASP A 203 -0.51 17.38 11.65
N ILE A 204 -1.30 16.54 10.97
CA ILE A 204 -1.21 15.07 11.09
C ILE A 204 0.21 14.60 10.73
N LEU A 205 0.75 15.05 9.60
CA LEU A 205 2.09 14.65 9.14
C LEU A 205 3.18 15.08 10.13
N LEU A 206 3.11 16.33 10.62
CA LEU A 206 4.07 16.85 11.59
C LEU A 206 3.98 16.10 12.93
N ARG A 207 2.77 15.81 13.40
CA ARG A 207 2.57 15.04 14.64
C ARG A 207 3.19 13.66 14.53
N ILE A 208 3.02 12.97 13.41
CA ILE A 208 3.61 11.63 13.21
C ILE A 208 5.14 11.72 13.19
N GLN A 209 5.69 12.73 12.52
CA GLN A 209 7.13 12.96 12.50
C GLN A 209 7.71 13.25 13.90
N GLN A 210 6.99 13.97 14.76
CA GLN A 210 7.42 14.22 16.14
C GLN A 210 7.51 12.93 16.98
N HIS A 211 6.62 11.97 16.73
CA HIS A 211 6.61 10.69 17.45
C HIS A 211 7.63 9.70 16.86
N PHE A 212 8.03 9.89 15.61
CA PHE A 212 9.05 9.10 14.93
C PHE A 212 10.11 10.01 14.27
N PRO A 213 10.94 10.71 15.07
CA PRO A 213 11.95 11.58 14.53
C PRO A 213 12.98 10.78 13.73
N ASN A 214 13.30 11.26 12.53
CA ASN A 214 14.32 10.64 11.69
C ASN A 214 15.70 10.76 12.38
N PRO A 215 16.40 9.65 12.65
CA PRO A 215 17.71 9.67 13.31
C PRO A 215 18.81 10.36 12.47
N ASN A 216 18.56 10.63 11.19
CA ASN A 216 19.50 11.29 10.27
C ASN A 216 19.21 12.79 10.06
N SER A 217 18.34 13.42 10.86
CA SER A 217 18.17 14.87 10.82
C SER A 217 19.40 15.59 11.40
N PRO A 218 20.01 16.56 10.69
CA PRO A 218 21.20 17.28 11.16
C PRO A 218 20.98 18.14 12.42
N ASP A 219 19.73 18.26 12.89
CA ASP A 219 19.33 19.00 14.10
C ASP A 219 18.94 18.07 15.28
N GLY A 220 19.28 16.78 15.21
CA GLY A 220 18.95 15.78 16.23
C GLY A 220 19.81 15.88 17.48
N GLY A 221 19.33 16.66 18.46
CA GLY A 221 19.95 16.86 19.77
C GLY A 221 20.36 15.56 20.49
N TYR A 222 21.67 15.39 20.66
CA TYR A 222 22.22 14.64 21.78
C TYR A 222 21.89 15.41 23.07
N THR A 223 20.89 14.96 23.81
CA THR A 223 20.87 15.19 25.26
C THR A 223 21.65 14.06 25.91
N PRO A 224 22.88 14.29 26.41
CA PRO A 224 23.58 13.27 27.17
C PRO A 224 22.79 12.98 28.45
N ARG A 225 22.47 11.70 28.66
CA ARG A 225 21.89 11.17 29.89
C ARG A 225 22.77 11.60 31.07
N PRO A 226 22.25 12.26 32.12
CA PRO A 226 23.06 12.58 33.27
C PRO A 226 23.45 11.26 33.95
N THR A 227 24.75 10.98 33.98
CA THR A 227 25.33 9.91 34.78
C THR A 227 25.00 10.22 36.24
N GLN A 228 24.17 9.37 36.85
CA GLN A 228 24.02 9.34 38.30
C GLN A 228 25.39 9.03 38.91
N SER A 229 26.06 10.06 39.42
CA SER A 229 27.21 9.90 40.29
C SER A 229 26.71 9.38 41.62
N THR A 230 26.88 8.09 41.84
CA THR A 230 26.87 7.48 43.17
C THR A 230 28.02 8.09 43.96
N HIS A 231 27.70 9.08 44.80
CA HIS A 231 28.59 9.52 45.87
C HIS A 231 28.21 8.73 47.13
N GLU A 232 28.79 7.53 47.26
CA GLU A 232 29.01 6.90 48.55
C GLU A 232 30.36 7.37 49.06
N SER A 233 30.36 8.15 50.14
CA SER A 233 31.30 8.13 51.27
C SER A 233 30.90 9.21 52.28
#